data_AF-A0A1J5PYH4-F1
#
_entry.id   AF-A0A1J5PYH4-F1
#
_cell.length_a   1.000
_cell.length_b   1.000
_cell.length_c   1.000
_cell.angle_alpha   90.00
_cell.angle_beta   90.00
_cell.angle_gamma   90.00
#
_symmetry.space_group_name_H-M   'P 1'
#
loop_
_entity.id
_entity.type
_entity.pdbx_description
1 polymer ?
#
loop_
_entity_poly.entity_id
_entity_poly.type
_entity_poly.pdbx_seq_one_letter_code
_entity_poly.pdbx_strand_id
1 'polypeptide(L)'
;MATYLVLSLVALVVAFGVLVVAGSASSDTGAIKDFIRDLRNGVAARRGRLTADDVEQEAEPEPVDLSLAALLRESAEEDDGYLHVEDITETLARARDRAVKGLHGLSRR
;
A
#
# COMPACT_ATOMS: atom_id res chain seq x y z
N MET A 1 7.34 17.63 21.52
CA MET A 1 7.71 16.24 21.13
C MET A 1 6.54 15.28 21.33
N ALA A 2 6.06 15.04 22.55
CA ALA A 2 4.97 14.09 22.82
C ALA A 2 3.66 14.38 22.06
N THR A 3 3.28 15.65 21.92
CA THR A 3 2.06 16.06 21.20
C THR A 3 2.10 15.69 19.72
N TYR A 4 3.25 15.85 19.07
CA TYR A 4 3.43 15.48 17.65
C TYR A 4 3.39 13.96 17.47
N LEU A 5 3.95 13.18 18.41
CA LEU A 5 3.86 11.73 18.40
C LEU A 5 2.41 11.25 18.53
N VAL A 6 1.64 11.86 19.43
CA VAL A 6 0.21 11.53 19.60
C VAL A 6 -0.59 11.85 18.35
N LEU A 7 -0.38 13.04 17.76
CA LEU A 7 -1.06 13.42 16.52
C LEU A 7 -0.69 12.50 15.35
N SER A 8 0.59 12.13 15.23
CA SER A 8 1.05 11.18 14.22
C SER A 8 0.45 9.79 14.42
N LEU A 9 0.36 9.32 15.67
CA LEU A 9 -0.25 8.03 15.99
C LEU A 9 -1.74 8.04 15.64
N VAL A 10 -2.46 9.10 16.01
CA VAL A 10 -3.88 9.26 15.69
C VAL A 10 -4.09 9.30 14.18
N ALA A 11 -3.27 10.06 13.44
CA ALA A 11 -3.34 10.10 11.98
C ALA A 11 -3.12 8.71 11.36
N LEU A 12 -2.18 7.93 11.90
CA LEU A 12 -1.89 6.57 11.44
C LEU A 12 -3.07 5.62 11.70
N VAL A 13 -3.68 5.71 12.89
CA VAL A 13 -4.89 4.93 13.24
C VAL A 13 -6.07 5.30 12.33
N VAL A 14 -6.28 6.60 12.06
CA VAL A 14 -7.35 7.06 11.18
C VAL A 14 -7.12 6.57 9.75
N ALA A 15 -5.90 6.70 9.22
CA ALA A 15 -5.55 6.19 7.89
C ALA A 15 -5.78 4.67 7.78
N PHE A 16 -5.39 3.91 8.81
CA PHE A 16 -5.64 2.48 8.88
C PHE A 16 -7.14 2.16 8.92
N GLY A 17 -7.91 2.90 9.72
CA GLY A 17 -9.37 2.75 9.77
C GLY A 17 -10.03 2.99 8.41
N VAL A 18 -9.62 4.03 7.68
CA VAL A 18 -10.13 4.32 6.33
C VAL A 18 -9.78 3.19 5.36
N LEU A 19 -8.57 2.63 5.43
CA LEU A 19 -8.14 1.51 4.59
C LEU A 19 -8.98 0.25 4.85
N VAL A 20 -9.27 -0.06 6.12
CA VAL A 20 -10.13 -1.19 6.51
C VAL A 20 -11.58 -0.98 6.06
N VAL A 21 -12.10 0.24 6.16
CA VAL A 21 -13.46 0.57 5.69
C VAL A 21 -13.54 0.50 4.17
N ALA A 22 -12.53 0.98 3.45
CA ALA A 22 -12.46 0.88 1.99
C ALA A 22 -12.34 -0.58 1.53
N GLY A 23 -11.53 -1.39 2.21
CA GLY A 23 -11.36 -2.81 1.93
C GLY A 23 -12.60 -3.65 2.24
N SER A 24 -13.36 -3.32 3.29
CA SER A 24 -14.59 -4.03 3.65
C SER A 24 -15.80 -3.68 2.78
N ALA A 25 -15.75 -2.57 2.04
CA ALA A 25 -16.73 -2.26 0.99
C ALA A 25 -16.55 -3.14 -0.26
N SER A 26 -15.39 -3.79 -0.43
CA SER A 26 -15.19 -4.84 -1.43
C SER A 26 -15.70 -6.16 -0.85
N SER A 27 -16.82 -6.66 -1.38
CA SER A 27 -17.60 -7.77 -0.83
C SER A 27 -16.97 -9.14 -1.09
N ASP A 28 -15.71 -9.33 -0.73
CA ASP A 28 -15.03 -10.61 -0.80
C ASP A 28 -14.46 -10.98 0.57
N THR A 29 -15.21 -11.77 1.32
CA THR A 29 -14.90 -12.18 2.70
C THR A 29 -13.56 -12.93 2.81
N GLY A 30 -13.06 -13.48 1.70
CA GLY A 30 -11.72 -14.08 1.61
C GLY A 30 -10.58 -13.04 1.61
N ALA A 31 -10.77 -11.91 0.92
CA ALA A 31 -9.73 -10.91 0.68
C ALA A 31 -9.24 -10.24 1.98
N ILE A 32 -10.12 -10.03 2.96
CA ILE A 32 -9.74 -9.44 4.26
C ILE A 32 -8.87 -10.42 5.06
N LYS A 33 -9.17 -11.72 5.01
CA LYS A 33 -8.42 -12.74 5.74
C LYS A 33 -7.03 -12.95 5.13
N ASP A 34 -6.91 -12.83 3.81
CA ASP A 34 -5.63 -12.87 3.10
C ASP A 34 -4.83 -11.59 3.36
N PHE A 35 -5.46 -10.41 3.32
CA PHE A 35 -4.82 -9.15 3.68
C PHE A 35 -4.29 -9.11 5.13
N ILE A 36 -5.07 -9.59 6.11
CA ILE A 36 -4.63 -9.68 7.51
C ILE A 36 -3.45 -10.65 7.64
N ARG A 37 -3.47 -11.75 6.87
CA ARG A 37 -2.37 -12.72 6.85
C ARG A 37 -1.11 -12.10 6.29
N ASP A 38 -1.21 -11.35 5.19
CA ASP A 38 -0.08 -10.68 4.54
C ASP A 38 0.48 -9.57 5.41
N LEU A 39 -0.39 -8.77 6.05
CA LEU A 39 0.02 -7.76 7.03
C LEU A 39 0.73 -8.41 8.23
N ARG A 40 0.18 -9.50 8.77
CA ARG A 40 0.81 -10.24 9.88
C ARG A 40 2.15 -10.82 9.45
N ASN A 41 2.25 -11.36 8.24
CA ASN A 41 3.48 -11.92 7.71
C ASN A 41 4.55 -10.84 7.51
N GLY A 42 4.18 -9.66 6.97
CA GLY A 42 5.08 -8.52 6.83
C GLY A 42 5.54 -7.94 8.17
N VAL A 43 4.64 -7.83 9.15
CA VAL A 43 4.98 -7.40 10.52
C VAL A 43 5.86 -8.45 11.23
N ALA A 44 5.55 -9.73 11.07
CA ALA A 44 6.34 -10.82 11.63
C ALA A 44 7.73 -10.91 11.00
N ALA A 45 7.86 -10.72 9.69
CA ALA A 45 9.15 -10.65 9.00
C ALA A 45 9.99 -9.48 9.54
N ARG A 46 9.37 -8.32 9.77
CA ARG A 46 10.05 -7.17 10.38
C ARG A 46 10.41 -7.39 11.85
N ARG A 47 9.62 -8.20 12.58
CA ARG A 47 9.89 -8.58 13.98
C ARG A 47 10.96 -9.67 14.09
N GLY A 48 11.09 -10.56 13.10
CA GLY A 48 12.17 -11.54 12.99
C GLY A 48 13.52 -10.89 12.65
N ARG A 49 13.52 -9.79 11.89
CA ARG A 49 14.73 -8.99 11.64
C ARG A 49 15.28 -8.25 12.88
N LEU A 50 14.55 -8.23 14.01
CA LEU A 50 15.05 -7.72 15.30
C LEU A 50 15.85 -8.77 16.10
N THR A 51 15.79 -10.05 15.71
CA THR A 51 16.73 -11.07 16.16
C THR A 51 17.84 -11.17 15.12
N ALA A 52 19.04 -10.76 15.52
CA ALA A 52 20.20 -10.47 14.67
C ALA A 52 20.87 -11.70 14.01
N ASP A 53 20.14 -12.80 13.76
CA ASP A 53 20.74 -14.10 13.41
C ASP A 53 20.37 -14.62 12.00
N ASP A 54 19.42 -13.99 11.30
CA ASP A 54 18.97 -14.45 9.96
C ASP A 54 19.47 -13.57 8.79
N VAL A 55 20.43 -12.67 9.01
CA VAL A 55 20.92 -11.74 7.96
C VAL A 55 21.95 -12.40 7.02
N GLU A 56 22.37 -13.64 7.28
CA GLU A 56 23.40 -14.33 6.49
C GLU A 56 22.91 -14.97 5.17
N GLN A 57 21.66 -14.71 4.75
CA GLN A 57 21.13 -15.34 3.53
C GLN A 57 20.31 -14.41 2.61
N GLU A 58 20.52 -13.10 2.69
CA GLU A 58 20.32 -12.25 1.51
C GLU A 58 21.69 -12.12 0.85
N ALA A 59 21.99 -13.04 -0.08
CA ALA A 59 23.18 -12.93 -0.92
C ALA A 59 23.18 -11.53 -1.54
N GLU A 60 24.19 -10.71 -1.21
CA GLU A 60 24.36 -9.41 -1.83
C GLU A 60 24.39 -9.63 -3.34
N PRO A 61 23.41 -9.11 -4.10
CA PRO A 61 23.36 -9.36 -5.53
C PRO A 61 24.63 -8.73 -6.14
N GLU A 62 25.45 -9.55 -6.78
CA GLU A 62 26.59 -9.02 -7.53
C GLU A 62 26.07 -7.98 -8.54
N PRO A 63 26.67 -6.78 -8.60
CA PRO A 63 26.25 -5.76 -9.54
C PRO A 63 26.40 -6.30 -10.95
N VAL A 64 25.28 -6.41 -11.67
CA VAL A 64 25.27 -6.94 -13.03
C VAL A 64 25.83 -5.88 -13.98
N ASP A 65 26.99 -6.18 -14.57
CA ASP A 65 27.60 -5.35 -15.63
C ASP A 65 26.83 -5.49 -16.94
N LEU A 66 25.65 -4.85 -17.02
CA LEU A 66 24.87 -4.77 -18.24
C LEU A 66 25.37 -3.62 -19.11
N SER A 67 25.56 -3.89 -20.41
CA SER A 67 25.77 -2.81 -21.38
C SER A 67 24.51 -1.94 -21.43
N LEU A 68 24.68 -0.61 -21.53
CA LEU A 68 23.57 0.34 -21.63
C LEU A 68 22.58 -0.04 -22.75
N ALA A 69 23.10 -0.55 -23.87
CA ALA A 69 22.28 -1.01 -24.99
C ALA A 69 21.42 -2.25 -24.69
N ALA A 70 21.89 -3.14 -23.80
CA ALA A 70 21.11 -4.29 -23.34
C ALA A 70 20.04 -3.85 -22.34
N LEU A 71 20.38 -2.95 -21.41
CA LEU A 71 19.44 -2.40 -20.45
C LEU A 71 18.29 -1.65 -21.15
N LEU A 72 18.60 -0.79 -22.11
CA LEU A 72 17.60 -0.03 -22.87
C LEU A 72 16.69 -0.91 -23.74
N ARG A 73 17.15 -2.09 -24.15
CA ARG A 73 16.34 -3.04 -24.91
C ARG A 73 15.34 -3.76 -24.01
N GLU A 74 15.79 -4.15 -22.82
CA GLU A 74 14.94 -4.83 -21.83
C GLU A 74 13.92 -3.87 -21.21
N SER A 75 14.34 -2.65 -20.85
CA SER A 75 13.44 -1.65 -20.24
C SER A 75 12.46 -1.02 -21.22
N ALA A 76 12.64 -1.23 -22.54
CA ALA A 76 11.73 -0.68 -23.55
C ALA A 76 10.43 -1.49 -23.70
N GLU A 77 10.37 -2.72 -23.19
CA GLU A 77 9.14 -3.52 -23.14
C GLU A 77 8.36 -3.34 -21.83
N GLU A 78 8.93 -2.71 -20.81
CA GLU A 78 8.24 -2.43 -19.54
C GLU A 78 7.39 -1.16 -19.68
N ASP A 79 6.17 -1.39 -20.16
CA ASP A 79 5.11 -0.42 -20.41
C ASP A 79 4.65 0.31 -19.12
N ASP A 80 4.36 1.61 -19.29
CA ASP A 80 3.69 2.58 -18.39
C ASP A 80 3.55 2.21 -16.89
N GLY A 81 4.67 1.90 -16.22
CA GLY A 81 4.70 1.68 -14.77
C GLY A 81 4.50 2.94 -13.92
N TYR A 82 4.32 4.11 -14.55
CA TYR A 82 4.10 5.37 -13.85
C TYR A 82 2.61 5.66 -13.75
N LEU A 83 2.14 5.88 -12.53
CA LEU A 83 0.78 6.40 -12.30
C LEU A 83 0.67 7.81 -12.87
N HIS A 84 -0.12 7.96 -13.92
CA HIS A 84 -0.45 9.28 -14.45
C HIS A 84 -1.30 10.06 -13.43
N VAL A 85 -1.00 11.35 -13.30
CA VAL A 85 -1.69 12.23 -12.33
C VAL A 85 -3.17 12.29 -12.66
N GLU A 86 -3.51 12.22 -13.94
CA GLU A 86 -4.85 12.22 -14.48
C GLU A 86 -5.66 11.02 -13.94
N ASP A 87 -5.09 9.81 -13.95
CA ASP A 87 -5.74 8.59 -13.46
C ASP A 87 -6.00 8.64 -11.95
N ILE A 88 -5.05 9.23 -11.21
CA ILE A 88 -5.20 9.46 -9.76
C ILE A 88 -6.35 10.43 -9.51
N THR A 89 -6.41 11.53 -10.25
CA THR A 89 -7.48 12.54 -10.08
C THR A 89 -8.85 11.99 -10.44
N GLU A 90 -8.97 11.17 -11.49
CA GLU A 90 -10.23 10.53 -11.87
C GLU A 90 -10.69 9.55 -10.77
N THR A 91 -9.77 8.74 -10.26
CA THR A 91 -10.06 7.76 -9.21
C THR A 91 -10.53 8.46 -7.92
N LEU A 92 -9.85 9.55 -7.53
CA LEU A 92 -10.23 10.37 -6.39
C LEU A 92 -11.58 11.06 -6.57
N ALA A 93 -11.87 11.58 -7.78
CA ALA A 93 -13.16 12.20 -8.09
C ALA A 93 -14.31 11.19 -7.97
N ARG A 94 -14.14 9.97 -8.52
CA ARG A 94 -15.12 8.88 -8.37
C ARG A 94 -15.32 8.46 -6.92
N ALA A 95 -14.25 8.40 -6.12
CA ALA A 95 -14.32 8.05 -4.71
C ALA A 95 -15.12 9.11 -3.92
N ARG A 96 -14.85 10.40 -4.16
CA ARG A 96 -15.60 11.53 -3.58
C ARG A 96 -17.08 11.43 -3.89
N ASP A 97 -17.46 11.21 -5.14
CA ASP A 97 -18.87 11.16 -5.54
C ASP A 97 -19.63 10.01 -4.87
N ARG A 98 -18.98 8.85 -4.69
CA ARG A 98 -19.57 7.72 -3.94
C ARG A 98 -19.72 8.05 -2.45
N ALA A 99 -18.73 8.68 -1.84
CA ALA A 99 -18.79 9.09 -0.43
C ALA A 99 -19.91 10.10 -0.17
N VAL A 100 -20.05 11.11 -1.04
CA VAL A 100 -21.12 12.12 -0.93
C VAL A 100 -22.50 11.48 -1.10
N LYS A 101 -22.67 10.53 -2.04
CA LYS A 101 -23.92 9.77 -2.19
C LYS A 101 -24.25 8.96 -0.94
N GLY A 102 -23.26 8.29 -0.33
CA GLY A 102 -23.43 7.56 0.92
C GLY A 102 -23.87 8.45 2.08
N LEU A 103 -23.27 9.64 2.20
CA LEU A 103 -23.60 10.61 3.25
C LEU A 103 -25.03 11.19 3.10
N HIS A 104 -25.45 11.51 1.87
CA HIS A 104 -26.83 11.94 1.62
C HIS A 104 -27.86 10.84 1.88
N GLY A 105 -27.51 9.57 1.67
CA GLY A 105 -28.38 8.44 2.03
C GLY A 105 -28.57 8.28 3.54
N LEU A 106 -27.55 8.60 4.34
CA LEU A 106 -27.59 8.61 5.80
C LEU A 106 -28.34 9.83 6.37
N SER A 107 -28.25 10.99 5.71
CA SER A 107 -28.92 12.23 6.12
C SER A 107 -30.44 12.25 5.86
N ARG A 108 -30.98 11.28 5.12
CA ARG A 108 -32.42 11.20 4.76
C ARG A 108 -33.22 10.18 5.58
N ARG A 109 -32.63 9.61 6.62
CA ARG A 109 -33.30 8.81 7.65
C ARG A 109 -33.37 9.60 8.96
#